data_AF-A0A817PUL4-F1
#
_entry.id   AF-A0A817PUL4-F1
#
_cell.length_a   1.000
_cell.length_b   1.000
_cell.length_c   1.000
_cell.angle_alpha   90.00
_cell.angle_beta   90.00
_cell.angle_gamma   90.00
#
_symmetry.space_group_name_H-M   'P 1'
#
loop_
_entity.id
_entity.type
_entity.pdbx_description
1 polymer ?
#
loop_
_entity_poly.entity_id
_entity_poly.type
_entity_poly.pdbx_seq_one_letter_code
_entity_poly.pdbx_strand_id
1 'polypeptide(L)'
;MDVFQYRVLKWMIGTNTTTIVAGGNGSGTALNQLSLAWGGLTLDSLSNVYISDSGNARVMKWAPGSLSGQVVAGGNGIGNGSNQLSSSIGSIAVDSKFTVFVADTGNYRIQMWPVGASSGITIIPTNTNGMYPLALELDSMGNIYVGGSNIMKYNVATKTATTIVFSYGNSSNQVGMVNGLRFAANNTNLFAVDSSNHRVQRYSVIKNCGGKSCISPFTSSFSAEILNPS
;
A
#
# COMPACT_ATOMS: atom_id res chain seq x y z
N MET A 1 7.82 11.16 2.69
CA MET A 1 8.88 10.52 3.50
C MET A 1 10.22 10.95 2.95
N ASP A 2 11.17 11.29 3.80
CA ASP A 2 12.54 11.66 3.41
C ASP A 2 13.45 10.46 3.65
N VAL A 3 13.48 9.58 2.65
CA VAL A 3 14.09 8.25 2.72
C VAL A 3 15.60 8.32 2.94
N PHE A 4 16.28 9.25 2.28
CA PHE A 4 17.74 9.40 2.38
C PHE A 4 18.20 10.00 3.71
N GLN A 5 17.29 10.64 4.45
CA GLN A 5 17.52 11.13 5.80
C GLN A 5 16.85 10.27 6.88
N TYR A 6 16.31 9.10 6.50
CA TYR A 6 15.73 8.11 7.42
C TYR A 6 14.65 8.70 8.34
N ARG A 7 13.81 9.60 7.79
CA ARG A 7 12.80 10.34 8.57
C ARG A 7 11.49 10.57 7.83
N VAL A 8 10.44 10.76 8.61
CA VAL A 8 9.14 11.20 8.13
C VAL A 8 8.88 12.63 8.60
N LEU A 9 8.54 13.49 7.63
CA LEU A 9 8.22 14.89 7.87
C LEU A 9 6.71 15.10 7.72
N LYS A 10 6.13 15.90 8.61
CA LYS A 10 4.81 16.50 8.46
C LYS A 10 4.98 17.95 8.01
N TRP A 11 4.36 18.29 6.89
CA TRP A 11 4.32 19.65 6.35
C TRP A 11 3.02 20.33 6.77
N MET A 12 3.10 21.58 7.24
CA MET A 12 1.91 22.37 7.54
C MET A 12 1.49 23.17 6.30
N ILE A 13 0.31 22.87 5.78
CA ILE A 13 -0.24 23.52 4.57
C ILE A 13 -0.34 25.03 4.79
N GLY A 14 0.06 25.80 3.78
CA GLY A 14 0.08 27.27 3.85
C GLY A 14 1.28 27.85 4.60
N THR A 15 2.26 27.02 4.97
CA THR A 15 3.50 27.45 5.65
C THR A 15 4.72 26.75 5.06
N ASN A 16 5.92 27.25 5.38
CA ASN A 16 7.20 26.60 5.06
C ASN A 16 7.77 25.82 6.27
N THR A 17 6.91 25.35 7.16
CA THR A 17 7.34 24.69 8.41
C THR A 17 7.11 23.19 8.36
N THR A 18 8.05 22.45 8.96
CA THR A 18 8.00 20.99 9.03
C THR A 18 8.34 20.50 10.42
N THR A 19 7.80 19.33 10.78
CA THR A 19 8.18 18.60 11.98
C THR A 19 8.49 17.16 11.65
N ILE A 20 9.47 16.58 12.36
CA ILE A 20 9.77 15.15 12.28
C ILE A 20 8.71 14.41 13.10
N VAL A 21 8.07 13.41 12.50
CA VAL A 21 7.04 12.59 13.16
C VAL A 21 7.43 11.12 13.32
N ALA A 22 8.53 10.71 12.69
CA ALA A 22 9.16 9.40 12.89
C ALA A 22 10.60 9.42 12.36
N GLY A 23 11.48 8.61 12.95
CA GLY A 23 12.89 8.49 12.53
C GLY A 23 13.70 9.77 12.80
N GLY A 24 14.69 10.04 11.94
CA GLY A 24 15.58 11.21 12.04
C GLY A 24 16.80 11.04 12.95
N ASN A 25 17.02 9.83 13.49
CA ASN A 25 18.16 9.49 14.35
C ASN A 25 19.22 8.65 13.61
N GLY A 26 19.36 8.86 12.30
CA GLY A 26 20.22 8.07 11.42
C GLY A 26 19.62 6.71 11.02
N SER A 27 20.36 6.00 10.16
CA SER A 27 20.02 4.65 9.73
C SER A 27 20.29 3.63 10.85
N GLY A 28 19.38 2.71 11.08
CA GLY A 28 19.61 1.61 12.02
C GLY A 28 18.37 0.81 12.38
N THR A 29 18.53 -0.09 13.35
CA THR A 29 17.50 -1.04 13.81
C THR A 29 16.81 -0.63 15.10
N ALA A 30 17.28 0.43 15.78
CA ALA A 30 16.66 0.93 17.00
C ALA A 30 15.22 1.38 16.75
N LEU A 31 14.39 1.43 17.81
CA LEU A 31 12.98 1.80 17.69
C LEU A 31 12.75 3.27 17.33
N ASN A 32 13.78 4.12 17.41
CA ASN A 32 13.76 5.52 16.97
C ASN A 32 14.49 5.74 15.63
N GLN A 33 14.88 4.65 14.94
CA GLN A 33 15.60 4.67 13.67
C GLN A 33 14.81 3.92 12.57
N LEU A 34 15.12 4.25 11.32
CA LEU A 34 14.58 3.63 10.11
C LEU A 34 15.75 3.26 9.19
N SER A 35 15.55 2.31 8.29
CA SER A 35 16.51 1.85 7.29
C SER A 35 15.80 1.55 5.97
N LEU A 36 16.12 2.33 4.92
CA LEU A 36 15.64 2.12 3.55
C LEU A 36 14.12 1.92 3.46
N ALA A 37 13.36 2.83 4.06
CA ALA A 37 11.90 2.77 4.04
C ALA A 37 11.33 3.17 2.66
N TRP A 38 11.38 2.28 1.67
CA TRP A 38 10.99 2.60 0.28
C TRP A 38 9.52 2.33 -0.02
N GLY A 39 8.90 1.42 0.74
CA GLY A 39 7.52 0.97 0.51
C GLY A 39 6.45 2.01 0.82
N GLY A 40 6.78 3.07 1.56
CA GLY A 40 5.89 4.17 1.87
C GLY A 40 5.45 4.24 3.33
N LEU A 41 4.36 4.96 3.56
CA LEU A 41 3.74 5.13 4.87
C LEU A 41 2.23 5.22 4.72
N THR A 42 1.51 4.95 5.80
CA THR A 42 0.07 5.18 5.90
C THR A 42 -0.31 5.68 7.30
N LEU A 43 -1.53 6.19 7.44
CA LEU A 43 -2.08 6.68 8.68
C LEU A 43 -3.31 5.87 9.08
N ASP A 44 -3.50 5.65 10.37
CA ASP A 44 -4.79 5.19 10.89
C ASP A 44 -5.69 6.36 11.33
N SER A 45 -6.90 6.05 11.79
CA SER A 45 -7.88 7.04 12.27
C SER A 45 -7.44 7.81 13.52
N LEU A 46 -6.39 7.36 14.22
CA LEU A 46 -5.80 8.02 15.39
C LEU A 46 -4.55 8.82 15.01
N SER A 47 -4.29 9.00 13.69
CA SER A 47 -3.11 9.66 13.15
C SER A 47 -1.78 8.99 13.52
N ASN A 48 -1.80 7.70 13.89
CA ASN A 48 -0.56 6.95 14.02
C ASN A 48 0.07 6.77 12.62
N VAL A 49 1.38 6.94 12.53
CA VAL A 49 2.14 6.76 11.30
C VAL A 49 2.67 5.34 11.23
N TYR A 50 2.27 4.59 10.22
CA TYR A 50 2.81 3.28 9.90
C TYR A 50 3.81 3.41 8.76
N ILE A 51 4.95 2.75 8.86
CA ILE A 51 6.07 2.91 7.93
C ILE A 51 6.59 1.53 7.55
N SER A 52 6.72 1.26 6.26
CA SER A 52 7.44 0.09 5.76
C SER A 52 8.95 0.32 5.93
N ASP A 53 9.54 -0.25 6.97
CA ASP A 53 10.97 -0.13 7.27
C ASP A 53 11.73 -1.27 6.56
N SER A 54 11.73 -1.22 5.23
CA SER A 54 12.06 -2.36 4.35
C SER A 54 13.49 -2.88 4.55
N GLY A 55 14.47 -2.00 4.80
CA GLY A 55 15.85 -2.41 5.10
C GLY A 55 15.97 -3.25 6.37
N ASN A 56 15.01 -3.13 7.29
CA ASN A 56 14.92 -3.91 8.52
C ASN A 56 13.84 -5.02 8.46
N ALA A 57 13.23 -5.27 7.30
CA ALA A 57 12.17 -6.26 7.09
C ALA A 57 11.05 -6.20 8.15
N ARG A 58 10.58 -4.98 8.44
CA ARG A 58 9.55 -4.75 9.45
C ARG A 58 8.62 -3.61 9.06
N VAL A 59 7.45 -3.56 9.71
CA VAL A 59 6.57 -2.40 9.71
C VAL A 59 6.62 -1.78 11.08
N MET A 60 6.84 -0.47 11.10
CA MET A 60 6.92 0.32 12.33
C MET A 60 5.68 1.21 12.47
N LYS A 61 5.22 1.42 13.70
CA LYS A 61 4.14 2.35 14.07
C LYS A 61 4.66 3.43 15.01
N TRP A 62 4.39 4.69 14.71
CA TRP A 62 4.60 5.83 15.61
C TRP A 62 3.28 6.48 15.98
N ALA A 63 3.04 6.67 17.28
CA ALA A 63 1.97 7.53 17.75
C ALA A 63 2.35 9.02 17.60
N PRO A 64 1.38 9.93 17.40
CA PRO A 64 1.65 11.36 17.36
C PRO A 64 2.47 11.82 18.57
N GLY A 65 3.60 12.49 18.31
CA GLY A 65 4.48 13.01 19.36
C GLY A 65 5.42 11.98 20.02
N SER A 66 5.35 10.69 19.64
CA SER A 66 6.26 9.69 20.19
C SER A 66 7.69 9.86 19.67
N LEU A 67 8.67 9.67 20.53
CA LEU A 67 10.11 9.73 20.19
C LEU A 67 10.61 8.41 19.55
N SER A 68 9.88 7.31 19.75
CA SER A 68 10.19 5.99 19.22
C SER A 68 8.93 5.27 18.75
N GLY A 69 9.12 4.31 17.87
CA GLY A 69 8.05 3.51 17.27
C GLY A 69 7.95 2.14 17.92
N GLN A 70 7.02 1.36 17.40
CA GLN A 70 6.77 -0.02 17.78
C GLN A 70 6.77 -0.89 16.52
N VAL A 71 7.39 -2.07 16.59
CA VAL A 71 7.29 -3.06 15.53
C VAL A 71 5.88 -3.67 15.57
N VAL A 72 5.15 -3.57 14.46
CA VAL A 72 3.77 -4.08 14.35
C VAL A 72 3.61 -5.20 13.33
N ALA A 73 4.63 -5.44 12.50
CA ALA A 73 4.74 -6.61 11.63
C ALA A 73 6.21 -6.89 11.29
N GLY A 74 6.59 -8.15 11.08
CA GLY A 74 7.95 -8.55 10.74
C GLY A 74 8.95 -8.33 11.89
N GLY A 75 10.20 -7.98 11.55
CA GLY A 75 11.28 -7.74 12.52
C GLY A 75 11.96 -8.98 13.08
N ASN A 76 11.61 -10.18 12.58
CA ASN A 76 12.20 -11.47 12.98
C ASN A 76 13.21 -11.99 11.95
N GLY A 77 13.97 -11.08 11.34
CA GLY A 77 14.87 -11.35 10.23
C GLY A 77 14.17 -11.33 8.86
N ILE A 78 14.98 -11.19 7.82
CA ILE A 78 14.54 -11.25 6.42
C ILE A 78 14.19 -12.70 6.09
N GLY A 79 12.98 -12.93 5.58
CA GLY A 79 12.55 -14.28 5.19
C GLY A 79 11.08 -14.33 4.77
N ASN A 80 10.59 -15.55 4.56
CA ASN A 80 9.21 -15.83 4.12
C ASN A 80 8.37 -16.57 5.16
N GLY A 81 8.89 -16.76 6.38
CA GLY A 81 8.13 -17.28 7.52
C GLY A 81 6.90 -16.41 7.82
N SER A 82 5.95 -16.95 8.59
CA SER A 82 4.71 -16.24 8.93
C SER A 82 4.97 -14.99 9.78
N ASN A 83 6.04 -14.98 10.59
CA ASN A 83 6.49 -13.84 11.38
C ASN A 83 7.61 -13.01 10.71
N GLN A 84 7.93 -13.30 9.46
CA GLN A 84 9.00 -12.64 8.70
C GLN A 84 8.45 -11.89 7.49
N LEU A 85 9.21 -10.89 7.04
CA LEU A 85 8.98 -10.15 5.81
C LEU A 85 10.26 -10.19 4.98
N SER A 86 10.14 -9.95 3.68
CA SER A 86 11.31 -9.71 2.83
C SER A 86 11.92 -8.33 3.11
N SER A 87 13.12 -8.10 2.58
CA SER A 87 13.74 -6.76 2.56
C SER A 87 13.16 -5.83 1.48
N SER A 88 12.22 -6.33 0.68
CA SER A 88 11.47 -5.57 -0.33
C SER A 88 10.01 -5.55 0.08
N ILE A 89 9.68 -4.60 0.96
CA ILE A 89 8.30 -4.30 1.34
C ILE A 89 7.81 -3.16 0.45
N GLY A 90 6.71 -3.38 -0.25
CA GLY A 90 5.97 -2.35 -0.95
C GLY A 90 5.13 -1.52 0.01
N SER A 91 3.99 -1.03 -0.47
CA SER A 91 3.07 -0.28 0.37
C SER A 91 2.39 -1.12 1.45
N ILE A 92 1.86 -0.39 2.42
CA ILE A 92 1.12 -0.91 3.57
C ILE A 92 -0.23 -0.22 3.64
N ALA A 93 -1.23 -0.94 4.12
CA ALA A 93 -2.55 -0.40 4.41
C ALA A 93 -2.97 -0.79 5.82
N VAL A 94 -3.81 0.03 6.46
CA VAL A 94 -4.33 -0.22 7.80
C VAL A 94 -5.84 -0.05 7.78
N ASP A 95 -6.57 -1.03 8.32
CA ASP A 95 -8.03 -0.95 8.42
C ASP A 95 -8.51 -0.21 9.68
N SER A 96 -9.83 -0.06 9.82
CA SER A 96 -10.46 0.57 10.99
C SER A 96 -10.31 -0.20 12.30
N LYS A 97 -9.84 -1.46 12.24
CA LYS A 97 -9.50 -2.29 13.41
C LYS A 97 -7.99 -2.24 13.71
N PHE A 98 -7.25 -1.39 13.01
CA PHE A 98 -5.80 -1.25 13.08
C PHE A 98 -5.03 -2.50 12.62
N THR A 99 -5.67 -3.38 11.83
CA THR A 99 -5.03 -4.51 11.15
C THR A 99 -4.08 -3.98 10.08
N VAL A 100 -2.84 -4.44 10.06
CA VAL A 100 -1.83 -4.03 9.08
C VAL A 100 -1.83 -5.03 7.92
N PHE A 101 -1.97 -4.52 6.71
CA PHE A 101 -1.80 -5.26 5.47
C PHE A 101 -0.49 -4.84 4.80
N VAL A 102 0.31 -5.81 4.39
CA VAL A 102 1.66 -5.58 3.89
C VAL A 102 1.80 -6.22 2.52
N ALA A 103 2.18 -5.41 1.52
CA ALA A 103 2.71 -5.94 0.27
C ALA A 103 4.14 -6.43 0.53
N ASP A 104 4.26 -7.71 0.84
CA ASP A 104 5.54 -8.38 1.04
C ASP A 104 6.11 -8.75 -0.33
N THR A 105 6.48 -7.70 -1.08
CA THR A 105 6.81 -7.73 -2.50
C THR A 105 7.89 -8.75 -2.84
N GLY A 106 8.97 -8.79 -2.06
CA GLY A 106 10.06 -9.75 -2.27
C GLY A 106 9.63 -11.21 -2.09
N ASN A 107 8.56 -11.46 -1.35
CA ASN A 107 7.95 -12.77 -1.16
C ASN A 107 6.67 -12.97 -2.00
N TYR A 108 6.35 -12.04 -2.91
CA TYR A 108 5.22 -12.11 -3.84
C TYR A 108 3.84 -12.37 -3.18
N ARG A 109 3.63 -11.88 -1.95
CA ARG A 109 2.41 -12.16 -1.17
C ARG A 109 1.86 -10.91 -0.50
N ILE A 110 0.59 -10.98 -0.10
CA ILE A 110 -0.01 -10.02 0.85
C ILE A 110 -0.18 -10.70 2.20
N GLN A 111 0.42 -10.09 3.22
CA GLN A 111 0.31 -10.51 4.60
C GLN A 111 -0.63 -9.59 5.38
N MET A 112 -1.40 -10.18 6.30
CA MET A 112 -2.27 -9.49 7.24
C MET A 112 -1.79 -9.72 8.68
N TRP A 113 -1.58 -8.66 9.44
CA TRP A 113 -1.24 -8.67 10.86
C TRP A 113 -2.34 -7.99 11.68
N PRO A 114 -3.18 -8.76 12.39
CA PRO A 114 -4.03 -8.22 13.44
C PRO A 114 -3.21 -7.53 14.52
N VAL A 115 -3.81 -6.56 15.21
CA VAL A 115 -3.17 -5.86 16.32
C VAL A 115 -2.69 -6.86 17.38
N GLY A 116 -1.40 -6.75 17.77
CA GLY A 116 -0.80 -7.60 18.79
C GLY A 116 -0.42 -9.01 18.33
N ALA A 117 -0.63 -9.36 17.06
CA ALA A 117 -0.23 -10.65 16.53
C ALA A 117 1.31 -10.76 16.42
N SER A 118 1.86 -11.90 16.83
CA SER A 118 3.29 -12.22 16.67
C SER A 118 3.66 -12.71 15.27
N SER A 119 2.67 -13.18 14.50
CA SER A 119 2.83 -13.70 13.14
C SER A 119 1.71 -13.20 12.24
N GLY A 120 2.03 -13.05 10.96
CA GLY A 120 1.11 -12.63 9.91
C GLY A 120 0.41 -13.82 9.27
N ILE A 121 -0.73 -13.52 8.68
CA ILE A 121 -1.57 -14.45 7.93
C ILE A 121 -1.42 -14.12 6.46
N THR A 122 -1.05 -15.11 5.64
CA THR A 122 -1.05 -14.93 4.19
C THR A 122 -2.49 -14.92 3.69
N ILE A 123 -2.95 -13.76 3.21
CA ILE A 123 -4.30 -13.61 2.66
C ILE A 123 -4.32 -13.67 1.14
N ILE A 124 -3.20 -13.32 0.50
CA ILE A 124 -2.99 -13.49 -0.93
C ILE A 124 -1.62 -14.17 -1.13
N PRO A 125 -1.59 -15.46 -1.50
CA PRO A 125 -0.35 -16.20 -1.67
C PRO A 125 0.36 -15.84 -2.99
N THR A 126 1.56 -16.40 -3.15
CA THR A 126 2.43 -16.21 -4.31
C THR A 126 1.72 -16.47 -5.64
N ASN A 127 2.01 -15.64 -6.64
CA ASN A 127 1.53 -15.76 -8.02
C ASN A 127 -0.01 -15.72 -8.20
N THR A 128 -0.78 -15.25 -7.21
CA THR A 128 -2.22 -15.04 -7.38
C THR A 128 -2.46 -14.10 -8.57
N ASN A 129 -3.10 -14.60 -9.63
CA ASN A 129 -3.35 -13.89 -10.87
C ASN A 129 -2.11 -13.23 -11.52
N GLY A 130 -0.91 -13.81 -11.36
CA GLY A 130 0.33 -13.25 -11.94
C GLY A 130 0.74 -11.89 -11.36
N MET A 131 0.24 -11.56 -10.17
CA MET A 131 0.47 -10.27 -9.51
C MET A 131 1.88 -10.16 -8.91
N TYR A 132 2.49 -8.99 -9.09
CA TYR A 132 3.67 -8.54 -8.36
C TYR A 132 3.28 -7.40 -7.41
N PRO A 133 2.95 -7.67 -6.12
CA PRO A 133 2.30 -6.67 -5.28
C PRO A 133 3.25 -5.55 -4.89
N LEU A 134 2.87 -4.30 -5.19
CA LEU A 134 3.58 -3.09 -4.82
C LEU A 134 2.68 -2.12 -4.07
N ALA A 135 1.46 -1.91 -4.57
CA ALA A 135 0.50 -0.95 -4.04
C ALA A 135 -0.67 -1.65 -3.34
N LEU A 136 -1.15 -1.11 -2.22
CA LEU A 136 -2.31 -1.54 -1.48
C LEU A 136 -3.20 -0.34 -1.16
N GLU A 137 -4.50 -0.50 -1.35
CA GLU A 137 -5.51 0.45 -0.91
C GLU A 137 -6.77 -0.31 -0.47
N LEU A 138 -7.43 0.16 0.59
CA LEU A 138 -8.62 -0.47 1.13
C LEU A 138 -9.86 0.30 0.73
N ASP A 139 -10.95 -0.39 0.38
CA ASP A 139 -12.25 0.25 0.28
C ASP A 139 -12.98 0.29 1.64
N SER A 140 -14.09 1.03 1.70
CA SER A 140 -14.89 1.16 2.93
C SER A 140 -15.51 -0.15 3.44
N MET A 141 -15.50 -1.21 2.63
CA MET A 141 -15.97 -2.55 3.01
C MET A 141 -14.82 -3.46 3.47
N GLY A 142 -13.58 -2.98 3.43
CA GLY A 142 -12.39 -3.76 3.76
C GLY A 142 -11.90 -4.68 2.64
N ASN A 143 -12.36 -4.49 1.40
CA ASN A 143 -11.71 -5.17 0.27
C ASN A 143 -10.36 -4.51 -0.01
N ILE A 144 -9.43 -5.32 -0.51
CA ILE A 144 -8.06 -4.88 -0.79
C ILE A 144 -7.89 -4.73 -2.28
N TYR A 145 -7.49 -3.54 -2.71
CA TYR A 145 -7.04 -3.28 -4.06
C TYR A 145 -5.53 -3.39 -4.07
N VAL A 146 -5.00 -4.23 -4.96
CA VAL A 146 -3.58 -4.49 -5.08
C VAL A 146 -3.12 -4.05 -6.46
N GLY A 147 -2.07 -3.23 -6.48
CA GLY A 147 -1.41 -2.74 -7.68
C GLY A 147 -0.01 -3.31 -7.80
N GLY A 148 0.44 -3.47 -9.03
CA GLY A 148 1.70 -4.11 -9.37
C GLY A 148 1.89 -4.19 -10.88
N SER A 149 2.23 -5.39 -11.36
CA SER A 149 2.16 -5.78 -12.78
C SER A 149 0.72 -5.73 -13.35
N ASN A 150 -0.28 -5.73 -12.48
CA ASN A 150 -1.70 -5.62 -12.79
C ASN A 150 -2.41 -4.80 -11.69
N ILE A 151 -3.72 -4.64 -11.82
CA ILE A 151 -4.56 -4.17 -10.71
C ILE A 151 -5.58 -5.25 -10.41
N MET A 152 -5.69 -5.69 -9.16
CA MET A 152 -6.69 -6.65 -8.72
C MET A 152 -7.42 -6.21 -7.45
N LYS A 153 -8.62 -6.74 -7.26
CA LYS A 153 -9.40 -6.64 -6.02
C LYS A 153 -9.41 -7.99 -5.32
N TYR A 154 -9.17 -7.99 -4.03
CA TYR A 154 -9.36 -9.14 -3.15
C TYR A 154 -10.46 -8.84 -2.14
N ASN A 155 -11.50 -9.67 -2.16
CA ASN A 155 -12.54 -9.62 -1.15
C ASN A 155 -12.14 -10.48 0.04
N VAL A 156 -11.92 -9.84 1.18
CA VAL A 156 -11.45 -10.50 2.41
C VAL A 156 -12.52 -11.43 3.00
N ALA A 157 -13.80 -11.06 2.90
CA ALA A 157 -14.91 -11.84 3.44
C ALA A 157 -15.13 -13.14 2.66
N THR A 158 -15.11 -13.08 1.32
CA THR A 158 -15.29 -14.24 0.45
C THR A 158 -13.99 -14.96 0.10
N LYS A 159 -12.83 -14.36 0.42
CA LYS A 159 -11.49 -14.81 0.07
C LYS A 159 -11.28 -15.00 -1.43
N THR A 160 -11.89 -14.13 -2.25
CA THR A 160 -11.84 -14.22 -3.71
C THR A 160 -11.05 -13.06 -4.31
N ALA A 161 -10.17 -13.38 -5.26
CA ALA A 161 -9.43 -12.42 -6.07
C ALA A 161 -10.13 -12.20 -7.43
N THR A 162 -10.20 -10.95 -7.89
CA THR A 162 -10.69 -10.58 -9.22
C THR A 162 -9.75 -9.56 -9.83
N THR A 163 -9.18 -9.86 -10.99
CA THR A 163 -8.33 -8.91 -11.71
C THR A 163 -9.20 -7.83 -12.35
N ILE A 164 -8.77 -6.58 -12.18
CA ILE A 164 -9.43 -5.36 -12.69
C ILE A 164 -8.81 -4.97 -14.03
N VAL A 165 -7.48 -4.90 -14.06
CA VAL A 165 -6.68 -4.59 -15.24
C VAL A 165 -5.74 -5.75 -15.49
N PHE A 166 -5.89 -6.43 -16.63
CA PHE A 166 -5.20 -7.69 -16.91
C PHE A 166 -3.86 -7.53 -17.63
N SER A 167 -3.63 -6.40 -18.31
CA SER A 167 -2.61 -6.34 -19.34
C SER A 167 -1.49 -5.36 -19.00
N TYR A 168 -0.26 -5.88 -19.04
CA TYR A 168 0.95 -5.07 -19.03
C TYR A 168 1.05 -4.27 -20.34
N GLY A 169 1.39 -3.00 -20.27
CA GLY A 169 1.59 -2.15 -21.45
C GLY A 169 1.33 -0.68 -21.17
N ASN A 170 1.30 0.12 -22.23
CA ASN A 170 1.19 1.58 -22.17
C ASN A 170 -0.13 2.13 -22.73
N SER A 171 -1.01 1.27 -23.24
CA SER A 171 -2.34 1.67 -23.69
C SER A 171 -3.20 2.16 -22.52
N SER A 172 -4.27 2.89 -22.81
CA SER A 172 -5.16 3.49 -21.79
C SER A 172 -5.94 2.46 -20.94
N ASN A 173 -5.98 1.19 -21.34
CA ASN A 173 -6.56 0.07 -20.57
C ASN A 173 -5.48 -0.89 -20.02
N GLN A 174 -4.21 -0.48 -20.05
CA GLN A 174 -3.06 -1.26 -19.60
C GLN A 174 -2.33 -0.54 -18.47
N VAL A 175 -1.48 -1.26 -17.75
CA VAL A 175 -0.58 -0.70 -16.74
C VAL A 175 0.83 -1.22 -16.96
N GLY A 176 1.85 -0.44 -16.62
CA GLY A 176 3.23 -0.91 -16.56
C GLY A 176 3.51 -1.48 -15.16
N MET A 177 3.83 -0.59 -14.22
CA MET A 177 3.99 -0.94 -12.81
C MET A 177 3.24 0.05 -11.93
N VAL A 178 2.24 -0.44 -11.22
CA VAL A 178 1.44 0.36 -10.30
C VAL A 178 2.08 0.33 -8.91
N ASN A 179 2.74 1.43 -8.54
CA ASN A 179 3.42 1.56 -7.24
C ASN A 179 2.63 2.39 -6.22
N GLY A 180 1.53 3.02 -6.64
CA GLY A 180 0.61 3.74 -5.78
C GLY A 180 -0.84 3.51 -6.20
N LEU A 181 -1.71 3.27 -5.22
CA LEU A 181 -3.15 3.20 -5.39
C LEU A 181 -3.79 4.11 -4.35
N ARG A 182 -4.85 4.84 -4.75
CA ARG A 182 -5.62 5.67 -3.83
C ARG A 182 -7.04 5.89 -4.30
N PHE A 183 -8.02 5.70 -3.42
CA PHE A 183 -9.38 6.14 -3.68
C PHE A 183 -9.50 7.67 -3.61
N ALA A 184 -10.33 8.22 -4.50
CA ALA A 184 -10.89 9.55 -4.32
C ALA A 184 -11.70 9.60 -3.02
N ALA A 185 -11.80 10.78 -2.39
CA ALA A 185 -12.53 10.95 -1.13
C ALA A 185 -14.02 10.51 -1.20
N ASN A 186 -14.64 10.58 -2.37
CA ASN A 186 -16.01 10.13 -2.61
C ASN A 186 -16.13 8.62 -2.88
N ASN A 187 -15.00 7.88 -2.90
CA ASN A 187 -14.90 6.45 -3.22
C ASN A 187 -15.48 6.06 -4.60
N THR A 188 -15.59 7.00 -5.54
CA THR A 188 -16.11 6.71 -6.89
C THR A 188 -15.00 6.48 -7.91
N ASN A 189 -13.76 6.82 -7.58
CA ASN A 189 -12.61 6.66 -8.46
C ASN A 189 -11.43 6.07 -7.70
N LEU A 190 -10.70 5.17 -8.34
CA LEU A 190 -9.40 4.69 -7.92
C LEU A 190 -8.34 5.33 -8.82
N PHE A 191 -7.35 5.96 -8.22
CA PHE A 191 -6.18 6.46 -8.93
C PHE A 191 -5.04 5.47 -8.81
N ALA A 192 -4.37 5.17 -9.92
CA ALA A 192 -3.18 4.34 -9.96
C ALA A 192 -1.99 5.12 -10.49
N VAL A 193 -0.89 5.10 -9.74
CA VAL A 193 0.39 5.65 -10.17
C VAL A 193 1.12 4.57 -10.96
N ASP A 194 1.09 4.70 -12.28
CA ASP A 194 1.71 3.79 -13.22
C ASP A 194 3.12 4.29 -13.54
N SER A 195 4.06 3.95 -12.66
CA SER A 195 5.40 4.56 -12.62
C SER A 195 6.22 4.25 -13.86
N SER A 196 6.08 3.05 -14.43
CA SER A 196 6.82 2.66 -15.64
C SER A 196 6.35 3.40 -16.90
N ASN A 197 5.11 3.91 -16.89
CA ASN A 197 4.56 4.71 -17.98
C ASN A 197 4.50 6.21 -17.64
N HIS A 198 5.11 6.64 -16.54
CA HIS A 198 5.18 8.04 -16.10
C HIS A 198 3.81 8.75 -16.05
N ARG A 199 2.77 8.04 -15.59
CA ARG A 199 1.40 8.57 -15.59
C ARG A 199 0.62 8.19 -14.34
N VAL A 200 -0.44 8.94 -14.08
CA VAL A 200 -1.51 8.56 -13.15
C VAL A 200 -2.76 8.26 -13.96
N GLN A 201 -3.36 7.11 -13.72
CA GLN A 201 -4.61 6.69 -14.36
C GLN A 201 -5.75 6.74 -13.36
N ARG A 202 -6.93 7.20 -13.81
CA ARG A 202 -8.18 7.21 -13.03
C ARG A 202 -9.09 6.09 -13.52
N TYR A 203 -9.58 5.27 -12.60
CA TYR A 203 -10.52 4.18 -12.85
C TYR A 203 -11.82 4.45 -12.10
N SER A 204 -12.94 4.55 -12.82
CA SER A 204 -14.27 4.69 -12.20
C SER A 204 -14.67 3.40 -11.50
N VAL A 205 -15.00 3.50 -10.22
CA VAL A 205 -15.47 2.39 -9.38
C VAL A 205 -16.97 2.58 -9.17
N ILE A 206 -17.78 1.94 -10.02
CA ILE A 206 -19.24 2.02 -9.94
C ILE A 206 -19.74 1.17 -8.76
N LYS A 207 -20.58 1.76 -7.89
CA LYS A 207 -21.30 1.04 -6.83
C LYS A 207 -22.51 0.32 -7.43
N ASN A 208 -22.54 -1.02 -7.29
CA ASN A 208 -23.67 -1.93 -7.51
C ASN A 208 -24.34 -1.96 -8.90
N CYS A 209 -24.11 -3.06 -9.62
CA CYS A 209 -24.99 -3.54 -10.69
C CYS A 209 -25.81 -4.75 -10.18
N GLY A 210 -26.92 -4.50 -9.48
CA GLY A 210 -27.93 -5.54 -9.20
C GLY A 210 -27.42 -6.82 -8.51
N GLY A 211 -26.53 -6.71 -7.52
CA GLY A 211 -26.05 -7.85 -6.74
C GLY A 211 -24.86 -8.61 -7.33
N LYS A 212 -24.24 -8.13 -8.42
CA LYS A 212 -22.93 -8.60 -8.90
C LYS A 212 -21.89 -7.48 -8.83
N SER A 213 -20.68 -7.83 -8.40
CA SER A 213 -19.52 -6.93 -8.33
C SER A 213 -19.01 -6.67 -9.75
N CYS A 214 -19.69 -5.79 -10.48
CA CYS A 214 -19.24 -5.32 -11.79
C CYS A 214 -18.33 -4.11 -11.56
N ILE A 215 -17.03 -4.35 -11.51
CA ILE A 215 -16.12 -3.41 -12.16
C ILE A 215 -16.47 -3.59 -13.63
N SER A 216 -17.09 -2.61 -14.28
CA SER A 216 -17.43 -2.77 -15.70
C SER A 216 -16.13 -3.15 -16.42
N PRO A 217 -16.08 -4.27 -17.18
CA PRO A 217 -15.00 -4.40 -18.14
C PRO A 217 -15.03 -3.12 -18.97
N PHE A 218 -13.87 -2.48 -19.10
CA PHE A 218 -13.68 -1.30 -19.94
C PHE A 218 -14.08 -1.64 -21.37
N THR A 219 -15.37 -1.59 -21.68
CA THR A 219 -15.92 -1.79 -23.02
C THR A 219 -16.10 -0.42 -23.66
N SER A 220 -15.17 -0.14 -24.58
CA SER A 220 -15.30 0.73 -25.76
C SER A 220 -15.59 2.23 -25.62
N SER A 221 -15.36 2.88 -24.46
CA SER A 221 -15.10 4.33 -24.46
C SER A 221 -14.37 4.77 -23.18
N PHE A 222 -13.14 5.25 -23.36
CA PHE A 222 -12.26 5.68 -22.29
C PHE A 222 -12.72 6.99 -21.64
N SER A 223 -12.49 7.12 -20.34
CA SER A 223 -11.90 8.34 -19.78
C SER A 223 -10.93 8.00 -18.64
N ALA A 224 -9.92 7.17 -18.97
CA ALA A 224 -8.64 7.31 -18.30
C ALA A 224 -8.07 8.65 -18.77
N GLU A 225 -8.34 9.70 -18.01
CA GLU A 225 -7.80 11.02 -18.27
C GLU A 225 -6.39 11.05 -17.67
N ILE A 226 -5.38 11.26 -18.53
CA ILE A 226 -4.05 11.61 -18.04
C ILE A 226 -4.21 12.94 -17.32
N LEU A 227 -3.97 12.95 -16.02
CA LEU A 227 -3.88 14.20 -15.27
C LEU A 227 -2.60 14.90 -15.74
N ASN A 228 -2.71 15.77 -16.73
CA ASN A 228 -1.64 16.68 -17.09
C ASN A 228 -1.54 17.74 -15.98
N PRO A 229 -0.34 18.04 -15.47
CA PRO A 229 -0.18 19.18 -14.57
C PRO A 229 -0.59 20.46 -15.33
N SER A 230 -1.50 21.22 -14.72
CA SER A 230 -1.91 22.56 -15.16
C SER A 230 -0.79 23.58 -14.98
#